data_AF-A0A7X8PA81-F1
#
_entry.id   AF-A0A7X8PA81-F1
#
_cell.length_a   1.000
_cell.length_b   1.000
_cell.length_c   1.000
_cell.angle_alpha   90.00
_cell.angle_beta   90.00
_cell.angle_gamma   90.00
#
_symmetry.space_group_name_H-M   'P 1'
#
loop_
_entity.id
_entity.type
_entity.pdbx_description
1 polymer ?
#
loop_
_entity_poly.entity_id
_entity_poly.type
_entity_poly.pdbx_seq_one_letter_code
_entity_poly.pdbx_strand_id
1 'polypeptide(L)'
;MPDTTGATHKGHAFVAAIILISTAVPALAAQKLGEVQGTRTPDAIYAKTCGYCHGRNVGPIILGRAIPAETVKYIVRHGQNGMPAFRPTEVTPAELDALATWVEKSAARKQEHGQ
;
A
#
# COMPACT_ATOMS: atom_id res chain seq x y z
N MET A 1 -31.16 -41.43 -47.03
CA MET A 1 -31.37 -41.73 -45.61
C MET A 1 -31.31 -40.40 -44.87
N PRO A 2 -32.27 -40.15 -43.96
CA PRO A 2 -32.85 -38.83 -43.73
C PRO A 2 -32.09 -37.97 -42.70
N ASP A 3 -32.43 -36.67 -42.74
CA ASP A 3 -32.43 -35.68 -41.65
C ASP A 3 -31.08 -35.29 -41.02
N THR A 4 -30.74 -34.01 -40.82
CA THR A 4 -31.54 -32.92 -40.24
C THR A 4 -31.07 -31.56 -40.81
N THR A 5 -31.94 -30.70 -41.35
CA THR A 5 -32.68 -29.67 -40.58
C THR A 5 -31.73 -28.90 -39.65
N GLY A 6 -31.24 -27.71 -40.00
CA GLY A 6 -32.02 -26.47 -39.93
C GLY A 6 -32.04 -25.95 -38.49
N ALA A 7 -31.20 -24.97 -38.16
CA ALA A 7 -31.34 -24.20 -36.92
C ALA A 7 -30.75 -22.79 -37.07
N THR A 8 -31.58 -21.95 -37.66
CA THR A 8 -31.79 -20.52 -37.35
C THR A 8 -31.09 -20.01 -36.08
N HIS A 9 -30.25 -18.98 -36.24
CA HIS A 9 -29.84 -18.06 -35.17
C HIS A 9 -31.07 -17.37 -34.57
N LYS A 10 -31.51 -17.83 -33.40
CA LYS A 10 -32.37 -17.07 -32.48
C LYS A 10 -31.88 -17.32 -31.07
N GLY A 11 -31.55 -16.24 -30.36
CA GLY A 11 -31.28 -16.34 -28.94
C GLY A 11 -30.44 -15.19 -28.40
N HIS A 12 -30.92 -13.95 -28.56
CA HIS A 12 -30.62 -12.88 -27.62
C HIS A 12 -31.17 -13.27 -26.24
N ALA A 13 -30.51 -14.19 -25.56
CA ALA A 13 -30.95 -14.70 -24.26
C ALA A 13 -29.78 -15.03 -23.32
N PHE A 14 -28.55 -14.67 -23.68
CA PHE A 14 -27.38 -14.85 -22.82
C PHE A 14 -26.90 -13.56 -22.12
N VAL A 15 -27.56 -12.42 -22.34
CA VAL A 15 -27.15 -11.13 -21.73
C VAL A 15 -27.84 -10.88 -20.37
N ALA A 16 -28.89 -11.65 -20.03
CA ALA A 16 -29.72 -11.34 -18.86
C ALA A 16 -29.24 -11.93 -17.52
N ALA A 17 -28.24 -12.83 -17.50
CA ALA A 17 -27.88 -13.56 -16.28
C ALA A 17 -26.65 -13.02 -15.53
N ILE A 18 -25.97 -11.97 -16.01
CA ILE A 18 -24.76 -11.42 -15.37
C ILE A 18 -25.05 -10.16 -14.54
N ILE A 19 -26.27 -9.63 -14.56
CA ILE A 19 -26.56 -8.26 -14.05
C ILE A 19 -26.96 -8.22 -12.55
N LEU A 20 -27.06 -9.34 -11.83
CA LEU A 20 -27.70 -9.34 -10.49
C LEU A 20 -26.79 -9.60 -9.27
N ILE A 21 -25.46 -9.45 -9.35
CA ILE A 21 -24.57 -9.61 -8.17
C ILE A 21 -23.62 -8.41 -7.97
N SER A 22 -24.06 -7.18 -8.24
CA SER A 22 -23.15 -6.02 -8.20
C SER A 22 -23.53 -4.87 -7.26
N THR A 23 -24.54 -4.99 -6.40
CA THR A 23 -25.08 -3.83 -5.64
C THR A 23 -24.95 -3.86 -4.11
N ALA A 24 -24.23 -4.81 -3.50
CA ALA A 24 -24.20 -4.90 -2.03
C ALA A 24 -22.78 -4.98 -1.43
N VAL A 25 -21.92 -3.99 -1.69
CA VAL A 25 -20.67 -3.80 -0.90
C VAL A 25 -20.21 -2.33 -0.86
N PRO A 26 -20.91 -1.42 -0.15
CA PRO A 26 -20.17 -0.28 0.42
C PRO A 26 -20.29 -0.17 1.94
N ALA A 27 -21.07 -1.02 2.62
CA ALA A 27 -21.34 -0.84 4.05
C ALA A 27 -20.16 -1.20 4.98
N LEU A 28 -19.17 -2.00 4.55
CA LEU A 28 -18.02 -2.40 5.40
C LEU A 28 -16.82 -1.44 5.36
N ALA A 29 -16.83 -0.41 4.52
CA ALA A 29 -15.70 0.51 4.34
C ALA A 29 -15.97 1.94 4.86
N ALA A 30 -16.98 2.13 5.71
CA ALA A 30 -17.19 3.42 6.37
C ALA A 30 -16.16 3.61 7.49
N GLN A 31 -15.00 4.22 7.19
CA GLN A 31 -14.13 4.74 8.26
C GLN A 31 -14.85 5.89 8.96
N LYS A 32 -15.13 5.71 10.26
CA LYS A 32 -15.72 6.78 11.07
C LYS A 32 -14.69 7.89 11.26
N LEU A 33 -15.04 9.11 10.85
CA LEU A 33 -14.19 10.27 11.09
C LEU A 33 -13.98 10.47 12.60
N GLY A 34 -12.74 10.70 13.01
CA GLY A 34 -12.36 10.93 14.41
C GLY A 34 -11.99 9.68 15.21
N GLU A 35 -12.08 8.47 14.64
CA GLU A 35 -11.54 7.28 15.29
C GLU A 35 -10.02 7.17 15.11
N VAL A 36 -9.33 6.79 16.19
CA VAL A 36 -7.89 6.52 16.15
C VAL A 36 -7.65 5.28 15.29
N GLN A 37 -6.82 5.42 14.26
CA GLN A 37 -6.44 4.27 13.44
C GLN A 37 -5.65 3.27 14.29
N GLY A 38 -5.93 1.98 14.10
CA GLY A 38 -5.14 0.91 14.71
C GLY A 38 -3.67 0.97 14.27
N THR A 39 -2.80 0.31 15.04
CA THR A 39 -1.36 0.23 14.75
C THR A 39 -1.12 -0.36 13.37
N ARG A 40 -0.33 0.35 12.55
CA ARG A 40 0.01 -0.08 11.18
C ARG A 40 1.28 -0.93 11.20
N THR A 41 1.38 -1.85 10.24
CA THR A 41 2.62 -2.61 10.00
C THR A 41 3.71 -1.69 9.43
N PRO A 42 5.01 -1.96 9.68
CA PRO A 42 6.13 -1.23 9.08
C PRO A 42 6.05 -1.04 7.56
N ASP A 43 5.77 -2.12 6.83
CA ASP A 43 5.69 -2.08 5.36
C ASP A 43 4.55 -1.18 4.88
N ALA A 44 3.40 -1.19 5.55
CA ALA A 44 2.29 -0.29 5.23
C ALA A 44 2.61 1.18 5.49
N ILE A 45 3.33 1.50 6.58
CA ILE A 45 3.80 2.87 6.86
C ILE A 45 4.79 3.30 5.79
N TYR A 46 5.74 2.43 5.47
CA TYR A 46 6.71 2.69 4.42
C TYR A 46 6.01 2.97 3.09
N ALA A 47 5.14 2.07 2.62
CA ALA A 47 4.45 2.19 1.34
C ALA A 47 3.58 3.45 1.23
N LYS A 48 2.94 3.87 2.33
CA LYS A 48 1.98 4.99 2.36
C LYS A 48 2.59 6.32 2.82
N THR A 49 3.86 6.37 3.18
CA THR A 49 4.47 7.61 3.71
C THR A 49 5.91 7.74 3.24
N CYS A 50 6.78 6.83 3.64
CA CYS A 50 8.23 6.94 3.38
C CYS A 50 8.56 6.76 1.89
N GLY A 51 7.90 5.78 1.25
CA GLY A 51 8.13 5.40 -0.13
C GLY A 51 7.76 6.48 -1.13
N TYR A 52 6.88 7.44 -0.78
CA TYR A 52 6.61 8.57 -1.67
C TYR A 52 7.88 9.33 -2.06
N CYS A 53 8.87 9.38 -1.16
CA CYS A 53 10.15 9.99 -1.44
C CYS A 53 11.26 8.95 -1.67
N HIS A 54 11.35 7.93 -0.82
CA HIS A 54 12.42 6.94 -0.88
C HIS A 54 12.15 5.89 -1.97
N GLY A 55 13.16 5.64 -2.81
CA GLY A 55 13.04 4.70 -3.95
C GLY A 55 12.27 5.25 -5.15
N ARG A 56 12.02 6.57 -5.16
CA ARG A 56 11.34 7.32 -6.23
C ARG A 56 12.11 8.59 -6.60
N ASN A 57 13.43 8.58 -6.40
CA ASN A 57 14.30 9.65 -6.89
C ASN A 57 14.09 11.04 -6.26
N VAL A 58 13.33 11.13 -5.16
CA VAL A 58 13.14 12.36 -4.36
C VAL A 58 14.04 12.32 -3.12
N GLY A 59 14.01 11.21 -2.39
CA GLY A 59 14.93 10.89 -1.32
C GLY A 59 15.85 9.72 -1.72
N PRO A 60 16.97 9.52 -1.00
CA PRO A 60 17.87 8.40 -1.27
C PRO A 60 17.16 7.06 -1.06
N ILE A 61 17.63 6.00 -1.72
CA ILE A 61 17.21 4.64 -1.36
C ILE A 61 17.64 4.36 0.08
N ILE A 62 16.74 3.77 0.88
CA ILE A 62 17.01 3.45 2.29
C ILE A 62 16.89 1.95 2.61
N LEU A 63 16.17 1.16 1.80
CA LEU A 63 16.08 -0.28 1.98
C LEU A 63 17.33 -0.99 1.43
N GLY A 64 17.72 -2.11 2.06
CA GLY A 64 18.92 -2.85 1.65
C GLY A 64 20.25 -2.20 2.04
N ARG A 65 20.23 -1.16 2.87
CA ARG A 65 21.41 -0.38 3.24
C ARG A 65 21.93 -0.60 4.66
N ALA A 66 21.25 -1.43 5.45
CA ALA A 66 21.61 -1.69 6.85
C ALA A 66 21.78 -0.40 7.68
N ILE A 67 20.91 0.59 7.46
CA ILE A 67 20.92 1.85 8.22
C ILE A 67 20.55 1.50 9.67
N PRO A 68 21.34 1.89 10.69
CA PRO A 68 21.05 1.55 12.08
C PRO A 68 19.66 2.06 12.49
N ALA A 69 18.91 1.24 13.24
CA ALA A 69 17.54 1.59 13.64
C ALA A 69 17.48 2.94 14.37
N GLU A 70 18.40 3.21 15.31
CA GLU A 70 18.47 4.49 16.03
C GLU A 70 18.68 5.69 15.09
N THR A 71 19.46 5.52 14.01
CA THR A 71 19.64 6.56 12.99
C THR A 71 18.34 6.84 12.25
N VAL A 72 17.60 5.80 11.87
CA VAL A 72 16.28 5.96 11.24
C VAL A 72 15.32 6.70 12.17
N LYS A 73 15.26 6.31 13.46
CA LYS A 73 14.40 6.96 14.44
C LYS A 73 14.74 8.44 14.63
N TYR A 74 16.03 8.74 14.75
CA TYR A 74 16.50 10.11 14.90
C TYR A 74 16.08 10.97 13.70
N ILE A 75 16.37 10.51 12.47
CA ILE A 75 16.05 11.27 11.25
C ILE A 75 14.55 11.44 11.09
N VAL A 76 13.73 10.40 11.33
CA VAL A 76 12.27 10.51 11.23
C VAL A 76 11.70 11.53 12.22
N ARG A 77 12.30 11.67 13.41
CA ARG A 77 11.82 12.62 14.42
C ARG A 77 12.33 14.05 14.26
N HIS A 78 13.50 14.23 13.67
CA HIS A 78 14.13 15.55 13.57
C HIS A 78 14.14 16.11 12.15
N GLY A 79 13.84 15.28 11.16
CA GLY A 79 14.09 15.59 9.76
C GLY A 79 15.58 15.59 9.44
N GLN A 80 15.91 15.64 8.15
CA GLN A 80 17.29 15.82 7.70
C GLN A 80 17.32 16.45 6.31
N ASN A 81 17.97 17.60 6.18
CA ASN A 81 17.99 18.39 4.94
C ASN A 81 16.55 18.65 4.44
N GLY A 82 16.22 18.19 3.22
CA GLY A 82 14.87 18.29 2.66
C GLY A 82 13.87 17.25 3.17
N MET A 83 14.28 16.29 4.00
CA MET A 83 13.36 15.31 4.61
C MET A 83 12.63 15.94 5.81
N PRO A 84 11.28 15.97 5.82
CA PRO A 84 10.52 16.52 6.94
C PRO A 84 10.59 15.63 8.18
N ALA A 85 10.36 16.24 9.35
CA ALA A 85 10.16 15.54 10.61
C ALA A 85 8.71 15.03 10.73
N PHE A 86 8.52 13.84 11.32
CA PHE A 86 7.21 13.24 11.58
C PHE A 86 6.88 13.24 13.07
N ARG A 87 5.71 13.77 13.41
CA ARG A 87 5.21 13.89 14.79
C ARG A 87 4.81 12.53 15.36
N PRO A 88 4.80 12.36 16.69
CA PRO A 88 4.30 11.13 17.34
C PRO A 88 2.85 10.79 17.01
N THR A 89 2.05 11.77 16.60
CA THR A 89 0.66 11.55 16.15
C THR A 89 0.55 11.03 14.72
N GLU A 90 1.60 11.17 13.91
CA GLU A 90 1.64 10.74 12.51
C GLU A 90 2.29 9.36 12.35
N VAL A 91 3.34 9.12 13.13
CA VAL A 91 3.96 7.81 13.33
C VAL A 91 4.19 7.66 14.82
N THR A 92 3.50 6.72 15.46
CA THR A 92 3.60 6.53 16.92
C THR A 92 5.00 6.03 17.32
N PRO A 93 5.41 6.12 18.61
CA PRO A 93 6.68 5.56 19.06
C PRO A 93 6.84 4.07 18.72
N ALA A 94 5.82 3.25 19.02
CA ALA A 94 5.84 1.82 18.74
C ALA A 94 5.91 1.51 17.23
N GLU A 95 5.17 2.26 16.41
CA GLU A 95 5.27 2.15 14.95
C GLU A 95 6.66 2.52 14.43
N LEU A 96 7.28 3.56 15.00
CA LEU A 96 8.60 4.01 14.59
C LEU A 96 9.70 2.99 14.99
N ASP A 97 9.63 2.39 16.17
CA ASP A 97 10.57 1.33 16.56
C ASP A 97 10.47 0.12 15.63
N ALA A 98 9.24 -0.30 15.30
CA ALA A 98 9.00 -1.40 14.37
C ALA A 98 9.46 -1.05 12.93
N LEU A 99 9.19 0.18 12.47
CA LEU A 99 9.59 0.68 11.17
C LEU A 99 11.12 0.75 11.04
N ALA A 100 11.80 1.32 12.04
CA ALA A 100 13.25 1.47 12.03
C ALA A 100 13.96 0.11 12.00
N THR A 101 13.51 -0.84 12.84
CA THR A 101 14.02 -2.21 12.85
C THR A 101 13.81 -2.91 11.50
N TRP A 102 12.64 -2.68 10.89
CA TRP A 102 12.31 -3.26 9.60
C TRP A 102 13.14 -2.65 8.46
N VAL A 103 13.38 -1.34 8.45
CA VAL A 103 14.26 -0.66 7.48
C VAL A 103 15.69 -1.17 7.60
N GLU A 104 16.22 -1.23 8.82
CA GLU A 104 17.59 -1.73 9.09
C GLU A 104 17.80 -3.14 8.52
N LYS A 105 16.83 -4.03 8.71
CA LYS A 105 16.91 -5.45 8.29
C LYS A 105 16.41 -5.72 6.88
N SER A 106 15.91 -4.69 6.18
CA SER A 106 15.32 -4.86 4.86
C SER A 106 16.38 -5.25 3.82
N ALA A 107 15.99 -6.11 2.87
CA ALA A 107 16.71 -6.27 1.63
C ALA A 107 16.37 -5.11 0.67
N ALA A 108 17.23 -4.87 -0.32
CA ALA A 108 16.92 -3.92 -1.38
C ALA A 108 15.66 -4.37 -2.15
N ARG A 109 14.73 -3.44 -2.40
CA ARG A 109 13.56 -3.70 -3.23
C ARG A 109 13.86 -3.40 -4.70
N LYS A 110 13.63 -4.37 -5.58
CA LYS A 110 13.88 -4.23 -7.02
C LYS A 110 13.05 -3.13 -7.70
N GLN A 111 11.91 -2.77 -7.11
CA GLN A 111 11.02 -1.73 -7.64
C GLN A 111 11.49 -0.30 -7.30
N GLU A 112 12.40 -0.16 -6.32
CA GLU A 112 12.93 1.12 -5.89
C GLU A 112 14.12 1.53 -6.76
N HIS A 113 14.13 2.79 -7.16
CA HIS A 113 15.21 3.39 -7.94
C HIS A 113 15.60 4.75 -7.36
N GLY A 114 16.87 5.11 -7.53
CA GLY A 114 17.45 6.38 -7.14
C GLY A 114 18.29 6.94 -8.28
N GLN A 115 18.76 8.18 -8.11
CA GLN A 115 19.71 8.82 -9.02
C GLN A 115 21.06 8.14 -8.97
#